data_AF-A0A7D7QD91-F1
#
_entry.id   AF-A0A7D7QD91-F1
#
_cell.length_a   1.000
_cell.length_b   1.000
_cell.length_c   1.000
_cell.angle_alpha   90.00
_cell.angle_beta   90.00
_cell.angle_gamma   90.00
#
_symmetry.space_group_name_H-M   'P 1'
#
loop_
_entity.id
_entity.type
_entity.pdbx_description
1 polymer ?
#
loop_
_entity_poly.entity_id
_entity_poly.type
_entity_poly.pdbx_seq_one_letter_code
_entity_poly.pdbx_strand_id
1 'polypeptide(L)'
;MEKSFNSQVFRGNQVKLLEDWRELTPQKQQKVLEFVEVLKSESETTPPESDFVPQIPLAKKLWSIRQRAIAAGLQLLNEDEIGLELAARRGGFRES
;
A
#
# COMPACT_ATOMS: atom_id res chain seq x y z
N MET A 1 -27.08 11.49 4.69
CA MET A 1 -26.64 12.89 4.49
C MET A 1 -25.20 12.99 4.02
N GLU A 2 -24.27 12.18 4.53
CA GLU A 2 -22.83 12.22 4.24
C GLU A 2 -22.44 12.07 2.75
N LYS A 3 -23.12 11.18 2.02
CA LYS A 3 -22.87 10.96 0.57
C LYS A 3 -23.11 12.21 -0.29
N SER A 4 -24.06 13.08 0.10
CA SER A 4 -24.41 14.29 -0.66
C SER A 4 -23.38 15.40 -0.47
N PHE A 5 -22.79 15.49 0.72
CA PHE A 5 -21.75 16.47 1.04
C PHE A 5 -20.45 16.17 0.29
N ASN A 6 -19.99 14.91 0.32
CA ASN A 6 -18.78 14.49 -0.40
C ASN A 6 -18.93 14.63 -1.93
N SER A 7 -20.13 14.38 -2.47
CA SER A 7 -20.42 14.61 -3.90
C SER A 7 -20.33 16.09 -4.30
N GLN A 8 -20.69 17.01 -3.40
CA GLN A 8 -20.65 18.44 -3.67
C GLN A 8 -19.22 19.00 -3.56
N VAL A 9 -18.45 18.53 -2.57
CA VAL A 9 -17.02 18.88 -2.42
C VAL A 9 -16.20 18.37 -3.60
N PHE A 10 -16.44 17.14 -4.06
CA PHE A 10 -15.73 16.58 -5.22
C PHE A 10 -15.97 17.40 -6.49
N ARG A 11 -17.23 17.81 -6.73
CA ARG A 11 -17.55 18.71 -7.85
C ARG A 11 -16.87 20.07 -7.74
N GLY A 12 -16.81 20.66 -6.55
CA GLY A 12 -16.12 21.94 -6.33
C GLY A 12 -14.63 21.86 -6.68
N ASN A 13 -13.96 20.78 -6.27
CA ASN A 13 -12.53 20.58 -6.56
C ASN A 13 -12.27 20.37 -8.07
N GLN A 14 -13.16 19.66 -8.77
CA GLN A 14 -13.04 19.48 -10.22
C GLN A 14 -13.16 20.79 -11.00
N VAL A 15 -14.11 21.64 -10.62
CA VAL A 15 -14.30 22.95 -11.28
C VAL A 15 -13.08 23.82 -11.08
N LYS A 16 -12.58 23.92 -9.84
CA LYS A 16 -11.39 24.71 -9.52
C LYS A 16 -10.15 24.25 -10.29
N LEU A 17 -9.93 22.93 -10.39
CA LEU A 17 -8.81 22.38 -11.16
C LEU A 17 -8.86 22.79 -12.64
N LEU A 18 -10.04 22.82 -13.25
CA LEU A 18 -10.21 23.22 -14.66
C LEU A 18 -10.03 24.72 -14.88
N GLU A 19 -10.39 25.55 -13.89
CA GLU A 19 -10.11 26.98 -13.91
C GLU A 19 -8.61 27.25 -13.81
N ASP A 20 -7.96 26.70 -12.78
CA ASP A 20 -6.52 26.82 -12.57
C ASP A 20 -5.74 26.32 -13.80
N TRP A 21 -6.17 25.22 -14.42
CA TRP A 21 -5.60 24.67 -15.66
C TRP A 21 -5.62 25.65 -16.84
N ARG A 22 -6.72 26.37 -17.02
CA ARG A 22 -6.90 27.33 -18.13
C ARG A 22 -6.02 28.57 -17.99
N GLU A 23 -5.65 28.93 -16.77
CA GLU A 23 -4.77 30.07 -16.48
C GLU A 23 -3.28 29.73 -16.68
N LEU A 24 -2.93 28.46 -16.80
CA LEU A 24 -1.55 28.02 -17.02
C LEU A 24 -1.06 28.31 -18.44
N THR A 25 0.23 28.61 -18.56
CA THR A 25 0.90 28.66 -19.87
C THR A 25 0.99 27.26 -20.48
N PRO A 26 1.12 27.12 -21.82
CA PRO A 26 1.23 25.82 -22.47
C PRO A 26 2.34 24.93 -21.91
N GLN A 27 3.49 25.50 -21.52
CA GLN A 27 4.59 24.73 -20.91
C GLN A 27 4.22 24.18 -19.53
N LYS A 28 3.46 24.94 -18.73
CA LYS A 28 3.00 24.49 -17.41
C LYS A 28 1.88 23.46 -17.55
N GLN A 29 1.02 23.61 -18.55
CA GLN A 29 0.02 22.61 -18.90
C GLN A 29 0.69 21.25 -19.22
N GLN A 30 1.73 21.26 -20.05
CA GLN A 30 2.47 20.05 -20.39
C GLN A 30 3.03 19.33 -19.16
N LYS A 31 3.59 20.06 -18.18
CA LYS A 31 4.11 19.47 -16.93
C LYS A 31 3.06 18.74 -16.11
N VAL A 32 1.83 19.26 -16.07
CA VAL A 32 0.73 18.59 -15.35
C VAL A 32 0.28 17.35 -16.12
N LEU A 33 0.27 17.35 -17.46
CA LEU A 33 -0.04 16.14 -18.23
C LEU A 33 0.99 15.04 -17.97
N GLU A 34 2.27 15.40 -17.94
CA GLU A 34 3.36 14.47 -17.56
C GLU A 34 3.14 13.94 -16.14
N PHE A 35 2.80 14.82 -15.19
CA PHE A 35 2.50 14.41 -13.81
C PHE A 35 1.28 13.50 -13.69
N VAL A 36 0.20 13.79 -14.43
CA VAL A 36 -1.00 12.93 -14.48
C VAL A 36 -0.66 11.55 -15.05
N GLU A 37 0.24 11.47 -16.02
CA GLU A 37 0.69 10.19 -16.56
C GLU A 37 1.48 9.39 -15.52
N VAL A 38 2.34 10.05 -14.74
CA VAL A 38 3.01 9.43 -13.57
C VAL A 38 1.97 8.89 -12.59
N LEU A 39 0.98 9.71 -12.21
CA LEU A 39 -0.06 9.29 -11.26
C LEU A 39 -0.93 8.13 -11.79
N LYS A 40 -1.15 8.02 -13.10
CA LYS A 40 -1.86 6.87 -13.69
C LYS A 40 -1.00 5.61 -13.71
N SER A 41 0.31 5.77 -13.87
CA SER A 41 1.28 4.66 -13.86
C SER A 41 1.55 4.16 -12.43
N GLU A 42 1.44 5.05 -11.44
CA GLU A 42 1.35 4.70 -10.02
C GLU A 42 -0.05 4.12 -9.78
N SER A 43 -0.20 2.82 -10.02
CA SER A 43 -1.41 2.11 -9.61
C SER A 43 -1.69 2.34 -8.11
N GLU A 44 -2.95 2.60 -7.72
CA GLU A 44 -3.38 2.57 -6.30
C GLU A 44 -3.20 1.18 -5.65
N THR A 45 -2.74 0.20 -6.42
CA THR A 45 -2.17 -1.02 -5.89
C THR A 45 -0.91 -0.63 -5.14
N THR A 46 -0.94 -0.80 -3.81
CA THR A 46 0.23 -0.87 -2.94
C THR A 46 1.42 -1.37 -3.75
N PRO A 47 2.56 -0.64 -3.79
CA PRO A 47 3.73 -1.12 -4.53
C PRO A 47 3.90 -2.60 -4.19
N PRO A 48 4.04 -3.52 -5.15
CA PRO A 48 4.35 -4.89 -4.80
C PRO A 48 5.53 -4.78 -3.85
N GLU A 49 5.34 -5.20 -2.60
CA GLU A 49 6.37 -5.14 -1.57
C GLU A 49 7.65 -5.57 -2.25
N SER A 50 8.59 -4.64 -2.43
CA SER A 50 9.78 -4.86 -3.26
C SER A 50 10.29 -6.26 -2.94
N ASP A 51 10.25 -7.18 -3.91
CA ASP A 51 10.45 -8.62 -3.66
C ASP A 51 11.59 -8.78 -2.66
N PHE A 52 11.27 -9.10 -1.41
CA PHE A 52 12.24 -8.96 -0.34
C PHE A 52 13.43 -9.87 -0.64
N VAL A 53 14.58 -9.28 -0.98
CA VAL A 53 15.81 -10.03 -1.26
C VAL A 53 16.72 -10.00 -0.03
N PRO A 54 16.79 -11.09 0.75
CA PRO A 54 17.66 -11.15 1.91
C PRO A 54 19.13 -11.10 1.51
N GLN A 55 19.90 -10.21 2.14
CA GLN A 55 21.33 -10.03 1.85
C GLN A 55 22.23 -10.96 2.67
N ILE A 56 21.89 -11.18 3.95
CA ILE A 56 22.71 -11.99 4.87
C ILE A 56 22.50 -13.49 4.66
N PRO A 57 23.53 -14.35 4.82
CA PRO A 57 23.43 -15.79 4.56
C PRO A 57 22.32 -16.48 5.35
N LEU A 58 22.15 -16.10 6.63
CA LEU A 58 21.08 -16.64 7.48
C LEU A 58 19.70 -16.28 6.94
N ALA A 59 19.48 -15.02 6.57
CA ALA A 59 18.19 -14.58 6.02
C ALA A 59 17.90 -15.25 4.68
N LYS A 60 18.90 -15.46 3.81
CA LYS A 60 18.74 -16.24 2.56
C LYS A 60 18.25 -17.67 2.85
N LYS A 61 18.84 -18.31 3.85
CA LYS A 61 18.44 -19.67 4.27
C LYS A 61 17.02 -19.69 4.83
N LEU A 62 16.68 -18.76 5.73
CA LEU A 62 15.34 -18.64 6.32
C LEU A 62 14.29 -18.34 5.25
N TRP A 63 14.59 -17.45 4.30
CA TRP A 63 13.72 -17.15 3.17
C TRP A 63 13.48 -18.37 2.29
N SER A 64 14.53 -19.13 1.96
CA SER A 64 14.40 -20.37 1.18
C SER A 64 13.54 -21.42 1.90
N ILE A 65 13.62 -21.49 3.24
CA ILE A 65 12.75 -22.35 4.05
C ILE A 65 11.29 -21.86 3.96
N ARG A 66 11.05 -20.56 4.13
CA ARG A 66 9.72 -19.94 4.01
C ARG A 66 9.08 -20.25 2.65
N GLN A 67 9.81 -20.04 1.55
CA GLN A 67 9.29 -20.29 0.20
C GLN A 67 8.92 -21.77 -0.02
N ARG A 68 9.75 -22.70 0.46
CA ARG A 68 9.44 -24.13 0.39
C ARG A 68 8.20 -24.51 1.20
N ALA A 69 8.02 -23.91 2.38
CA ALA A 69 6.84 -24.14 3.21
C ALA A 69 5.55 -23.66 2.50
N ILE A 70 5.57 -22.45 1.95
CA ILE A 70 4.44 -21.88 1.20
C ILE A 70 4.12 -22.76 -0.02
N ALA A 71 5.13 -23.18 -0.77
CA ALA A 71 4.94 -24.07 -1.92
C ALA A 71 4.37 -25.44 -1.54
N ALA A 72 4.63 -25.91 -0.32
CA ALA A 72 4.03 -27.13 0.25
C ALA A 72 2.60 -26.91 0.78
N GLY A 73 2.03 -25.71 0.65
CA GLY A 73 0.67 -25.37 1.07
C GLY A 73 0.54 -24.89 2.51
N LEU A 74 1.65 -24.63 3.21
CA LEU A 74 1.59 -24.01 4.54
C LEU A 74 1.16 -22.55 4.41
N GLN A 75 0.07 -22.21 5.07
CA GLN A 75 -0.38 -20.83 5.20
C GLN A 75 0.44 -20.12 6.27
N LEU A 76 0.84 -18.90 5.97
CA LEU A 76 1.50 -18.05 6.95
C LEU A 76 0.47 -17.49 7.91
N LEU A 77 0.88 -17.35 9.17
CA LEU A 77 0.08 -16.68 10.17
C LEU A 77 -0.09 -15.21 9.79
N ASN A 78 -1.30 -14.69 9.98
CA ASN A 78 -1.56 -13.26 9.97
C ASN A 78 -1.07 -12.60 11.29
N GLU A 79 -1.19 -11.28 11.38
CA GLU A 79 -0.69 -10.51 12.52
C GLU A 79 -1.34 -10.91 13.85
N ASP A 80 -2.65 -11.13 13.86
CA ASP A 80 -3.40 -11.56 15.05
C ASP A 80 -2.97 -12.97 15.50
N GLU A 81 -2.82 -13.88 14.55
CA GLU A 81 -2.37 -15.25 14.79
C GLU A 81 -0.93 -15.30 15.33
N ILE A 82 -0.05 -14.42 14.83
CA ILE A 82 1.30 -14.25 15.37
C ILE A 82 1.23 -13.77 16.83
N GLY A 83 0.37 -12.79 17.13
CA GLY A 83 0.18 -12.30 18.48
C GLY A 83 -0.26 -13.39 19.45
N LEU A 84 -1.23 -14.21 19.05
CA LEU A 84 -1.70 -15.36 19.84
C LEU A 84 -0.59 -16.39 20.08
N GLU A 85 0.17 -16.75 19.04
CA GLU A 85 1.26 -17.71 19.14
C GLU A 85 2.39 -17.21 20.05
N LEU A 86 2.73 -15.92 19.96
CA LEU A 86 3.72 -15.29 20.85
C LEU A 86 3.24 -15.30 22.30
N ALA A 87 1.97 -14.96 22.56
CA ALA A 87 1.39 -15.01 23.89
C ALA A 87 1.37 -16.45 24.45
N ALA A 88 1.03 -17.45 23.64
CA ALA A 88 1.00 -18.85 24.05
C ALA A 88 2.40 -19.38 24.41
N ARG A 89 3.43 -19.02 23.63
CA ARG A 89 4.80 -19.54 23.82
C ARG A 89 5.66 -18.77 24.82
N ARG A 90 5.39 -17.47 24.99
CA ARG A 90 6.19 -16.59 25.89
C ARG A 90 5.50 -16.28 27.21
N GLY A 91 4.35 -16.91 27.48
CA GLY A 91 3.57 -16.68 28.69
C GLY A 91 2.88 -15.32 28.65
N GLY A 92 1.76 -15.23 27.94
CA GLY A 92 0.92 -14.06 27.90
C GLY A 92 0.37 -13.72 29.29
N PHE A 93 0.42 -12.44 29.65
CA PHE A 93 -0.20 -11.93 30.86
C PHE A 93 -1.70 -12.23 30.82
N ARG A 94 -2.18 -13.06 31.76
CA ARG A 94 -3.62 -13.20 32.01
C ARG A 94 -4.02 -12.02 32.89
N GLU A 95 -4.90 -11.14 32.41
CA GLU A 95 -5.65 -10.28 33.33
C GLU A 95 -6.40 -11.19 34.31
N SER A 96 -6.17 -10.94 35.61
CA SER A 96 -6.83 -11.64 36.73
C SER A 96 -8.11 -10.92 37.12
#